data_AF-A0A7W0UPU4-F1
#
_entry.id   AF-A0A7W0UPU4-F1
#
_cell.length_a   1.000
_cell.length_b   1.000
_cell.length_c   1.000
_cell.angle_alpha   90.00
_cell.angle_beta   90.00
_cell.angle_gamma   90.00
#
_symmetry.space_group_name_H-M   'P 1'
#
loop_
_entity.id
_entity.type
_entity.pdbx_description
1 polymer ?
#
loop_
_entity_poly.entity_id
_entity_poly.type
_entity_poly.pdbx_seq_one_letter_code
_entity_poly.pdbx_strand_id
1 'polypeptide(L)'
;MQSQRGFALIELLAAIVMINIGILAILLTLNSGQVTLRRSAELSTASVVADKHMERFRALQYSAIYLDTTSLGGTDATYQGDTAYSATQVSQACSPLTVQCRPSQTVTGPDGRTYRIDTYIVFKTPTGGAGGDPVKQATVVVRRSTGSAAVARTVSIFGEKF
;
A
#
# COMPACT_ATOMS: atom_id res chain seq x y z
N MET A 1 49.14 -38.70 30.86
CA MET A 1 49.24 -37.39 30.16
C MET A 1 49.08 -37.48 28.63
N GLN A 2 49.19 -38.64 27.97
CA GLN A 2 48.97 -38.76 26.51
C GLN A 2 47.50 -38.66 26.05
N SER A 3 46.49 -38.87 26.91
CA SER A 3 45.07 -38.76 26.49
C SER A 3 44.56 -37.32 26.36
N GLN A 4 45.22 -36.33 26.98
CA GLN A 4 44.76 -34.93 26.95
C GLN A 4 45.09 -34.21 25.63
N ARG A 5 46.18 -34.57 24.95
CA ARG A 5 46.56 -33.95 23.66
C ARG A 5 45.63 -34.33 22.50
N GLY A 6 45.15 -35.58 22.47
CA GLY A 6 44.14 -36.03 21.50
C GLY A 6 42.77 -35.41 21.76
N PHE A 7 42.40 -35.26 23.04
CA PHE A 7 41.15 -34.60 23.44
C PHE A 7 41.12 -33.10 23.05
N ALA A 8 42.24 -32.38 23.21
CA ALA A 8 42.33 -30.97 22.83
C ALA A 8 42.18 -30.72 21.31
N LEU A 9 42.65 -31.63 20.46
CA LEU A 9 42.49 -31.52 19.00
C LEU A 9 41.04 -31.77 18.56
N ILE A 10 40.34 -32.74 19.17
CA ILE A 10 38.92 -32.97 18.87
C ILE A 10 38.04 -31.82 19.38
N GLU A 11 38.41 -31.20 20.49
CA GLU A 11 37.70 -30.07 21.07
C GLU A 11 37.79 -28.84 20.17
N LEU A 12 38.98 -28.56 19.61
CA LEU A 12 39.18 -27.49 18.65
C LEU A 12 38.46 -27.75 17.32
N LEU A 13 38.44 -29.01 16.86
CA LEU A 13 37.70 -29.39 15.66
C LEU A 13 36.18 -29.26 15.87
N ALA A 14 35.67 -29.71 17.02
CA ALA A 14 34.27 -29.53 17.40
C ALA A 14 33.90 -28.04 17.54
N ALA A 15 34.80 -27.22 18.09
CA ALA A 15 34.60 -25.77 18.19
C ALA A 15 34.50 -25.10 16.81
N ILE A 16 35.41 -25.43 15.88
CA ILE A 16 35.37 -24.89 14.50
C ILE A 16 34.07 -25.33 13.79
N VAL A 17 33.63 -26.58 13.98
CA VAL A 17 32.37 -27.07 13.40
C VAL A 17 31.17 -26.29 13.95
N MET A 18 31.11 -26.08 15.28
CA MET A 18 30.05 -25.28 15.90
C MET A 18 30.06 -23.82 15.43
N ILE A 19 31.25 -23.22 15.26
CA ILE A 19 31.39 -21.87 14.72
C ILE A 19 30.85 -21.80 13.29
N ASN A 20 31.19 -22.77 12.43
CA ASN A 20 30.71 -22.81 11.06
C ASN A 20 29.17 -22.90 11.00
N ILE A 21 28.58 -23.78 11.81
CA ILE A 21 27.12 -23.89 11.93
C ILE A 21 26.50 -22.57 12.41
N GLY A 22 27.11 -21.92 13.41
CA GLY A 22 26.67 -20.63 13.93
C GLY A 22 26.68 -19.52 12.88
N ILE A 23 27.76 -19.40 12.10
CA ILE A 23 27.88 -18.37 11.04
C ILE A 23 26.85 -18.60 9.94
N LEU A 24 26.65 -19.86 9.50
CA LEU A 24 25.64 -20.22 8.51
C LEU A 24 24.23 -19.82 8.98
N ALA A 25 23.90 -20.09 10.25
CA ALA A 25 22.63 -19.69 10.83
C ALA A 25 22.43 -18.16 10.81
N ILE A 26 23.44 -17.38 11.23
CA ILE A 26 23.35 -15.91 11.26
C ILE A 26 23.12 -15.32 9.86
N LEU A 27 23.79 -15.85 8.82
CA LEU A 27 23.63 -15.38 7.44
C LEU A 27 22.20 -15.57 6.93
N LEU A 28 21.57 -16.72 7.23
CA LEU A 28 20.18 -16.97 6.87
C LEU A 28 19.22 -16.01 7.56
N THR A 29 19.45 -15.74 8.85
CA THR A 29 18.66 -14.79 9.64
C THR A 29 18.81 -13.37 9.11
N LEU A 30 20.02 -12.95 8.76
CA LEU A 30 20.30 -11.62 8.22
C LEU A 30 19.59 -11.38 6.88
N ASN A 31 19.65 -12.36 5.96
CA ASN A 31 18.97 -12.26 4.67
C ASN A 31 17.45 -12.13 4.85
N SER A 32 16.87 -12.92 5.76
CA SER A 32 15.43 -12.85 6.08
C SER A 32 15.04 -11.52 6.72
N GLY A 33 15.88 -11.00 7.62
CA GLY A 33 15.70 -9.69 8.25
C GLY A 33 15.73 -8.55 7.24
N GLN A 34 16.67 -8.56 6.29
CA GLN A 34 16.77 -7.55 5.24
C GLN A 34 15.52 -7.53 4.34
N VAL A 35 14.96 -8.68 3.98
CA VAL A 35 13.73 -8.75 3.17
C VAL A 35 12.54 -8.15 3.92
N THR A 36 12.40 -8.47 5.20
CA THR A 36 11.33 -7.94 6.06
C THR A 36 11.43 -6.41 6.20
N LEU A 37 12.64 -5.89 6.43
CA LEU A 37 12.87 -4.44 6.52
C LEU A 37 12.54 -3.73 5.21
N ARG A 38 12.94 -4.28 4.06
CA ARG A 38 12.60 -3.71 2.74
C ARG A 38 11.09 -3.67 2.50
N ARG A 39 10.35 -4.70 2.91
CA ARG A 39 8.88 -4.72 2.82
C ARG A 39 8.24 -3.69 3.75
N SER A 40 8.78 -3.53 4.97
CA SER A 40 8.29 -2.55 5.93
C SER A 40 8.54 -1.10 5.46
N ALA A 41 9.72 -0.82 4.89
CA ALA A 41 10.04 0.48 4.30
C ALA A 41 9.11 0.81 3.11
N GLU A 42 8.81 -0.19 2.29
CA GLU A 42 7.87 -0.06 1.18
C GLU A 42 6.45 0.22 1.65
N LEU A 43 5.96 -0.54 2.62
CA LEU A 43 4.63 -0.33 3.20
C LEU A 43 4.49 1.09 3.75
N SER A 44 5.52 1.57 4.46
CA SER A 44 5.57 2.93 5.01
C SER A 44 5.57 3.99 3.92
N THR A 45 6.26 3.74 2.80
CA THR A 45 6.26 4.67 1.66
C THR A 45 4.90 4.67 0.95
N ALA A 46 4.32 3.49 0.74
CA ALA A 46 3.01 3.33 0.12
C ALA A 46 1.89 3.99 0.97
N SER A 47 1.96 3.90 2.30
CA SER A 47 1.01 4.59 3.18
C SER A 47 1.13 6.10 3.08
N VAL A 48 2.35 6.65 3.06
CA VAL A 48 2.57 8.09 2.86
C VAL A 48 2.05 8.56 1.50
N VAL A 49 2.21 7.75 0.44
CA VAL A 49 1.64 8.05 -0.89
C VAL A 49 0.11 8.05 -0.83
N ALA A 50 -0.50 7.06 -0.17
CA ALA A 50 -1.95 6.99 0.01
C ALA A 50 -2.48 8.20 0.78
N ASP A 51 -1.86 8.54 1.91
CA ASP A 51 -2.26 9.64 2.78
C ASP A 51 -2.07 10.98 2.08
N LYS A 52 -0.96 11.18 1.37
CA LYS A 52 -0.74 12.39 0.56
C LYS A 52 -1.83 12.56 -0.51
N HIS A 53 -2.30 11.47 -1.13
CA HIS A 53 -3.40 11.55 -2.08
C HIS A 53 -4.72 11.86 -1.38
N MET A 54 -4.97 11.30 -0.20
CA MET A 54 -6.14 11.61 0.63
C MET A 54 -6.16 13.05 1.14
N GLU A 55 -5.01 13.62 1.51
CA GLU A 55 -4.90 15.04 1.88
C GLU A 55 -5.31 15.97 0.74
N ARG A 56 -5.06 15.57 -0.51
CA ARG A 56 -5.55 16.34 -1.66
C ARG A 56 -7.07 16.37 -1.72
N PHE A 57 -7.77 15.30 -1.33
CA PHE A 57 -9.23 15.30 -1.24
C PHE A 57 -9.74 16.11 -0.07
N ARG A 58 -9.03 16.10 1.07
CA ARG A 58 -9.36 16.94 2.24
C ARG A 58 -9.26 18.44 1.95
N ALA A 59 -8.43 18.83 0.98
CA ALA A 59 -8.33 20.22 0.52
C ALA A 59 -9.42 20.63 -0.51
N LEU A 60 -10.25 19.70 -0.98
CA LEU A 60 -11.31 19.98 -1.96
C LEU A 60 -12.64 20.28 -1.28
N GLN A 61 -13.45 21.12 -1.93
CA GLN A 61 -14.87 21.26 -1.58
C GLN A 61 -15.62 19.97 -1.90
N TYR A 62 -16.69 19.70 -1.15
CA TYR A 62 -17.53 18.51 -1.33
C TYR A 62 -18.02 18.31 -2.78
N SER A 63 -18.39 19.41 -3.45
CA SER A 63 -18.81 19.42 -4.86
C SER A 63 -17.72 18.97 -5.82
N ALA A 64 -16.44 19.17 -5.49
CA ALA A 64 -15.28 18.83 -6.31
C ALA A 64 -14.75 17.39 -6.08
N ILE A 65 -15.37 16.62 -5.18
CA ILE A 65 -14.98 15.22 -4.91
C ILE A 65 -15.73 14.31 -5.88
N TYR A 66 -15.12 14.02 -7.03
CA TYR A 66 -15.62 13.09 -8.04
C TYR A 66 -14.47 12.62 -8.93
N LEU A 67 -14.70 11.53 -9.66
CA LEU A 67 -13.78 10.99 -10.66
C LEU A 67 -14.19 11.43 -12.07
N ASP A 68 -13.22 11.56 -12.96
CA ASP A 68 -13.47 11.90 -14.36
C ASP A 68 -14.18 10.74 -15.09
N THR A 69 -15.30 11.05 -15.75
CA THR A 69 -16.15 10.05 -16.41
C THR A 69 -15.44 9.35 -17.56
N THR A 70 -14.71 10.08 -18.40
CA THR A 70 -13.97 9.52 -19.53
C THR A 70 -12.84 8.62 -19.04
N SER A 71 -12.08 9.07 -18.04
CA SER A 71 -10.98 8.30 -17.47
C SER A 71 -11.46 7.03 -16.76
N LEU A 72 -12.64 7.07 -16.13
CA LEU A 72 -13.27 5.88 -15.53
C LEU A 72 -13.60 4.80 -16.56
N GLY A 73 -14.09 5.20 -17.73
CA GLY A 73 -14.38 4.27 -18.83
C GLY A 73 -13.14 3.56 -19.39
N GLY A 74 -11.93 4.11 -19.14
CA GLY A 74 -10.65 3.53 -19.55
C GLY A 74 -9.93 2.72 -18.47
N THR A 75 -10.56 2.46 -17.33
CA THR A 75 -9.94 1.69 -16.23
C THR A 75 -9.79 0.20 -16.58
N ASP A 76 -8.74 -0.44 -16.07
CA ASP A 76 -8.41 -1.83 -16.36
C ASP A 76 -9.07 -2.83 -15.40
N ALA A 77 -8.85 -4.14 -15.64
CA ALA A 77 -9.37 -5.21 -14.81
C ALA A 77 -8.83 -5.21 -13.36
N THR A 78 -7.64 -4.64 -13.12
CA THR A 78 -7.09 -4.54 -11.76
C THR A 78 -7.85 -3.51 -10.94
N TYR A 79 -8.26 -2.41 -11.57
CA TYR A 79 -9.14 -1.41 -10.95
C TYR A 79 -10.53 -2.00 -10.70
N GLN A 80 -11.13 -2.61 -11.72
CA GLN A 80 -12.50 -3.15 -11.64
C GLN A 80 -12.63 -4.36 -10.70
N GLY A 81 -11.53 -5.08 -10.45
CA GLY A 81 -11.48 -6.21 -9.52
C GLY A 81 -11.22 -5.84 -8.06
N ASP A 82 -11.03 -4.56 -7.71
CA ASP A 82 -10.84 -4.15 -6.31
C ASP A 82 -12.14 -4.26 -5.50
N THR A 83 -12.03 -4.59 -4.22
CA THR A 83 -13.19 -4.68 -3.32
C THR A 83 -13.89 -3.34 -3.05
N ALA A 84 -13.23 -2.21 -3.31
CA ALA A 84 -13.84 -0.88 -3.25
C ALA A 84 -14.46 -0.43 -4.59
N TYR A 85 -14.32 -1.22 -5.65
CA TYR A 85 -14.97 -0.93 -6.91
C TYR A 85 -16.50 -1.03 -6.77
N SER A 86 -17.17 -0.12 -7.45
CA SER A 86 -18.62 -0.09 -7.63
C SER A 86 -18.92 0.45 -9.02
N ALA A 87 -19.91 -0.10 -9.71
CA ALA A 87 -20.36 0.43 -11.00
C ALA A 87 -20.97 1.85 -10.87
N THR A 88 -21.40 2.24 -9.66
CA THR A 88 -21.98 3.55 -9.36
C THR A 88 -20.95 4.52 -8.76
N GLN A 89 -19.76 4.63 -9.39
CA GLN A 89 -18.77 5.62 -8.98
C GLN A 89 -19.33 7.04 -9.09
N VAL A 90 -19.04 7.88 -8.09
CA VAL A 90 -19.31 9.32 -8.15
C VAL A 90 -18.40 9.94 -9.19
N SER A 91 -18.98 10.38 -10.30
CA SER A 91 -18.22 10.85 -11.45
C SER A 91 -18.87 12.01 -12.18
N GLN A 92 -18.02 12.88 -12.74
CA GLN A 92 -18.38 14.02 -13.58
C GLN A 92 -17.18 14.37 -14.48
N ALA A 93 -17.39 15.08 -15.58
CA ALA A 93 -16.29 15.55 -16.42
C ALA A 93 -15.38 16.51 -15.64
N CYS A 94 -14.08 16.21 -15.57
CA CYS A 94 -13.11 17.10 -14.92
C CYS A 94 -12.48 18.07 -15.92
N SER A 95 -12.53 19.36 -15.61
CA SER A 95 -11.88 20.41 -16.41
C SER A 95 -11.26 21.48 -15.50
N PRO A 96 -9.91 21.59 -15.45
CA PRO A 96 -8.93 20.69 -16.07
C PRO A 96 -8.88 19.31 -15.40
N LEU A 97 -8.36 18.30 -16.11
CA LEU A 97 -8.15 16.96 -15.55
C LEU A 97 -7.01 16.98 -14.53
N THR A 98 -7.36 17.18 -13.26
CA THR A 98 -6.42 17.15 -12.13
C THR A 98 -6.17 15.72 -11.66
N VAL A 99 -5.12 15.50 -10.89
CA VAL A 99 -4.76 14.15 -10.43
C VAL A 99 -5.78 13.53 -9.48
N GLN A 100 -6.57 14.34 -8.77
CA GLN A 100 -7.61 13.89 -7.85
C GLN A 100 -8.80 13.29 -8.61
N CYS A 101 -9.04 13.76 -9.83
CA CYS A 101 -10.07 13.26 -10.72
C CYS A 101 -9.72 11.94 -11.40
N ARG A 102 -8.42 11.60 -11.50
CA ARG A 102 -7.98 10.42 -12.25
C ARG A 102 -8.22 9.16 -11.41
N PRO A 103 -9.06 8.22 -11.87
CA PRO A 103 -9.37 7.01 -11.11
C PRO A 103 -8.16 6.12 -10.94
N SER A 104 -7.25 6.11 -11.91
CA SER A 104 -5.98 5.40 -11.82
C SER A 104 -4.85 6.27 -12.32
N GLN A 105 -3.73 6.25 -11.58
CA GLN A 105 -2.52 6.96 -11.95
C GLN A 105 -1.28 6.28 -11.38
N THR A 106 -0.14 6.64 -11.92
CA THR A 106 1.15 6.11 -11.49
C THR A 106 2.00 7.23 -10.95
N VAL A 107 2.64 7.01 -9.81
CA VAL A 107 3.55 7.97 -9.16
C VAL A 107 4.84 7.27 -8.73
N THR A 108 5.95 7.99 -8.77
CA THR A 108 7.21 7.54 -8.19
C THR A 108 7.27 7.98 -6.73
N GLY A 109 7.45 7.02 -5.83
CA GLY A 109 7.64 7.29 -4.40
C GLY A 109 9.03 7.86 -4.10
N PRO A 110 9.23 8.44 -2.90
CA PRO A 110 10.56 8.89 -2.43
C PRO A 110 11.63 7.79 -2.38
N ASP A 111 11.20 6.53 -2.33
CA ASP A 111 12.04 5.34 -2.38
C ASP A 111 12.50 4.94 -3.80
N GLY A 112 12.15 5.74 -4.81
CA GLY A 112 12.46 5.51 -6.22
C GLY A 112 11.60 4.43 -6.88
N ARG A 113 10.62 3.87 -6.16
CA ARG A 113 9.73 2.83 -6.71
C ARG A 113 8.48 3.45 -7.30
N THR A 114 7.94 2.77 -8.29
CA THR A 114 6.73 3.20 -8.99
C THR A 114 5.50 2.53 -8.38
N TYR A 115 4.58 3.37 -7.91
CA TYR A 115 3.31 2.97 -7.32
C TYR A 115 2.16 3.34 -8.24
N ARG A 116 1.19 2.44 -8.32
CA ARG A 116 -0.12 2.72 -8.90
C ARG A 116 -1.07 3.13 -7.79
N ILE A 117 -1.74 4.26 -7.96
CA ILE A 117 -2.79 4.77 -7.08
C ILE A 117 -4.11 4.59 -7.81
N ASP A 118 -5.01 3.83 -7.21
CA ASP A 118 -6.39 3.70 -7.65
C ASP A 118 -7.31 4.35 -6.63
N THR A 119 -8.19 5.23 -7.11
CA THR A 119 -9.14 5.97 -6.27
C THR A 119 -10.56 5.58 -6.65
N TYR A 120 -11.35 5.22 -5.65
CA TYR A 120 -12.76 4.85 -5.77
C TYR A 120 -13.59 5.82 -4.94
N ILE A 121 -14.68 6.35 -5.48
CA ILE A 121 -15.57 7.27 -4.78
C ILE A 121 -17.00 6.75 -4.93
N VAL A 122 -17.64 6.43 -3.81
CA VAL A 122 -19.03 5.94 -3.78
C VAL A 122 -19.85 6.75 -2.80
N PHE A 123 -21.15 6.89 -3.07
CA PHE A 123 -22.07 7.35 -2.03
C PHE A 123 -22.29 6.24 -1.01
N LYS A 124 -22.31 6.62 0.26
CA LYS A 124 -22.64 5.73 1.37
C LYS A 124 -23.61 6.43 2.29
N THR A 125 -24.63 5.71 2.75
CA THR A 125 -25.52 6.17 3.80
C THR A 125 -25.00 5.61 5.13
N PRO A 126 -24.70 6.45 6.15
CA PRO A 126 -24.28 5.96 7.45
C PRO A 126 -25.38 5.08 8.08
N THR A 127 -25.05 3.83 8.43
CA THR A 127 -25.96 2.93 9.15
C THR A 127 -26.02 3.34 10.63
N GLY A 128 -27.13 3.94 11.03
CA GLY A 128 -27.34 4.45 12.40
C GLY A 128 -28.54 5.39 12.54
N GLY A 129 -29.07 5.90 11.43
CA GLY A 129 -30.36 6.59 11.37
C GLY A 129 -31.03 6.33 10.03
N ALA A 130 -32.25 5.81 10.04
CA ALA A 130 -33.11 5.83 8.86
C ALA A 130 -33.34 7.31 8.48
N GLY A 131 -32.56 7.83 7.51
CA GLY A 131 -32.64 9.23 7.07
C GLY A 131 -31.34 10.03 7.04
N GLY A 132 -30.15 9.42 7.17
CA GLY A 132 -28.88 10.14 7.01
C GLY A 132 -28.62 10.59 5.56
N ASP A 133 -28.15 11.83 5.37
CA ASP A 133 -27.74 12.34 4.05
C ASP A 133 -26.61 11.45 3.46
N PRO A 134 -26.65 11.14 2.15
CA PRO A 134 -25.59 10.36 1.52
C PRO A 134 -24.27 11.13 1.58
N VAL A 135 -23.25 10.47 2.11
CA VAL A 135 -21.87 10.99 2.18
C VAL A 135 -21.01 10.35 1.11
N LYS A 136 -19.97 11.06 0.64
CA LYS A 136 -19.01 10.49 -0.31
C LYS A 136 -17.93 9.73 0.46
N GLN A 137 -17.78 8.44 0.21
CA GLN A 137 -16.66 7.65 0.71
C GLN A 137 -15.60 7.55 -0.38
N ALA A 138 -14.45 8.19 -0.19
CA ALA A 138 -13.29 8.01 -1.05
C ALA A 138 -12.38 6.92 -0.47
N THR A 139 -11.97 5.98 -1.32
CA THR A 139 -11.03 4.91 -1.00
C THR A 139 -9.85 5.01 -1.94
N VAL A 140 -8.66 5.15 -1.37
CA VAL A 140 -7.40 5.19 -2.11
C VAL A 140 -6.65 3.90 -1.86
N VAL A 141 -6.29 3.23 -2.94
CA VAL A 141 -5.56 1.96 -2.91
C VAL A 141 -4.24 2.14 -3.63
N VAL A 142 -3.15 1.83 -2.94
CA VAL A 142 -1.80 1.92 -3.48
C VAL A 142 -1.28 0.51 -3.75
N ARG A 143 -0.81 0.29 -4.97
CA ARG A 143 -0.23 -0.96 -5.45
C ARG A 143 1.17 -0.71 -5.99
N ARG A 144 1.98 -1.76 -6.13
CA ARG A 144 3.14 -1.68 -7.03
C ARG A 144 2.66 -1.53 -8.47
N SER A 145 3.40 -0.81 -9.30
CA SER A 145 3.04 -0.65 -10.72
C SER A 145 2.94 -1.97 -11.50
N THR A 146 3.63 -3.02 -11.05
CA THR A 146 3.69 -4.33 -11.71
C THR A 146 2.82 -5.40 -11.03
N GLY A 147 2.14 -5.07 -9.93
CA GLY A 147 1.38 -6.03 -9.14
C GLY A 147 -0.06 -5.59 -8.91
N SER A 148 -0.95 -6.57 -8.74
CA SER A 148 -2.38 -6.33 -8.45
C SER A 148 -2.69 -6.26 -6.95
N ALA A 149 -1.79 -6.74 -6.10
CA ALA A 149 -1.96 -6.71 -4.64
C ALA A 149 -1.83 -5.29 -4.09
N ALA A 150 -2.82 -4.90 -3.28
CA ALA A 150 -2.77 -3.66 -2.52
C ALA A 150 -1.64 -3.73 -1.49
N VAL A 151 -0.79 -2.69 -1.49
CA VAL A 151 0.27 -2.50 -0.50
C VAL A 151 -0.24 -1.62 0.65
N ALA A 152 -0.99 -0.56 0.33
CA ALA A 152 -1.64 0.30 1.32
C ALA A 152 -3.06 0.68 0.87
N ARG A 153 -3.93 0.98 1.84
CA ARG A 153 -5.29 1.45 1.60
C ARG A 153 -5.67 2.49 2.65
N THR A 154 -6.21 3.62 2.21
CA THR A 154 -6.77 4.65 3.08
C THR A 154 -8.20 4.94 2.64
N VAL A 155 -9.10 5.14 3.60
CA VAL A 155 -10.52 5.46 3.36
C VAL A 155 -10.86 6.73 4.12
N SER A 156 -11.64 7.62 3.51
CA SER A 156 -12.24 8.75 4.22
C SER A 156 -13.67 9.00 3.72
N ILE A 157 -14.45 9.66 4.57
CA ILE A 157 -15.84 10.01 4.34
C ILE A 157 -15.94 11.53 4.35
N PHE A 158 -16.62 12.08 3.36
CA PHE A 158 -16.84 13.51 3.19
C PHE A 158 -18.34 13.78 3.24
N GLY A 159 -18.76 14.63 4.18
CA GLY A 159 -20.12 15.14 4.28
C GLY A 159 -20.24 16.51 3.63
N GLU A 160 -21.45 16.85 3.20
CA GLU A 160 -21.78 18.17 2.65
C GLU A 160 -21.99 19.22 3.75
N LYS A 161 -22.52 18.79 4.91
CA LYS A 161 -22.79 19.63 6.07
C LYS A 161 -21.62 19.54 7.04
N PHE A 162 -20.94 20.66 7.26
CA PHE A 162 -19.96 20.85 8.33
C PHE A 162 -20.59 21.62 9.47
#